data_AF-A0A849QFP9-F1
#
_entry.id   AF-A0A849QFP9-F1
#
_cell.length_a   1.000
_cell.length_b   1.000
_cell.length_c   1.000
_cell.angle_alpha   90.00
_cell.angle_beta   90.00
_cell.angle_gamma   90.00
#
_symmetry.space_group_name_H-M   'P 1'
#
loop_
_entity.id
_entity.type
_entity.pdbx_description
1 polymer ?
#
loop_
_entity_poly.entity_id
_entity_poly.type
_entity_poly.pdbx_seq_one_letter_code
_entity_poly.pdbx_strand_id
1 'polypeptide(L)'
;VVTNIYAGTKGNNWYPVMKKHRIKFLPLINATYVDVKLPRKTLVLEDIFGEVIAPKEIFGTNIIHLPTIKTHGHTQMTGALKDSFGLYLTKNRHLAHLKIHEVLVDLLLLQKTISHSEFVITDGSVVGDGPGPRTMVPKIGNVLIATSDMVAADTVQTRLMGIDQRLVLKLQMAKELGLGESDPEKIELTGDFESWDDLPNFHLSPGKSPVITWNRGFLKFPGMETFLFKSPLMWLPTQLSGLYHDAFWLPLKGKKWVRWFLEETEWGELWKSYSAE
;
A
#
# COMPACT_ATOMS: atom_id res chain seq x y z
N VAL A 1 10.97 -6.26 10.28
CA VAL A 1 9.48 -6.41 10.20
C VAL A 1 8.95 -6.51 8.77
N VAL A 2 9.41 -5.71 7.80
CA VAL A 2 8.79 -5.68 6.44
C VAL A 2 9.08 -6.91 5.55
N THR A 3 10.13 -7.68 5.83
CA THR A 3 10.52 -8.86 5.03
C THR A 3 10.03 -10.19 5.59
N ASN A 4 9.53 -10.21 6.84
CA ASN A 4 9.05 -11.42 7.49
C ASN A 4 7.57 -11.25 7.83
N ILE A 5 6.72 -11.91 7.03
CA ILE A 5 5.25 -11.82 7.13
C ILE A 5 4.78 -12.26 8.52
N TYR A 6 5.29 -13.37 9.05
CA TYR A 6 4.89 -13.87 10.38
C TYR A 6 5.25 -12.90 11.51
N ALA A 7 6.45 -12.30 11.45
CA ALA A 7 6.84 -11.27 12.40
C ALA A 7 5.95 -10.02 12.29
N GLY A 8 5.54 -9.66 11.07
CA GLY A 8 4.57 -8.59 10.82
C GLY A 8 3.18 -8.90 11.39
N THR A 9 2.63 -10.07 11.11
CA THR A 9 1.33 -10.55 11.63
C THR A 9 1.33 -10.55 13.16
N LYS A 10 2.43 -11.00 13.79
CA LYS A 10 2.59 -10.95 15.25
C LYS A 10 2.69 -9.51 15.76
N GLY A 11 3.59 -8.71 15.17
CA GLY A 11 3.87 -7.35 15.64
C GLY A 11 2.70 -6.37 15.48
N ASN A 12 1.83 -6.58 14.50
CA ASN A 12 0.61 -5.80 14.30
C ASN A 12 -0.61 -6.40 15.02
N ASN A 13 -0.40 -7.44 15.83
CA ASN A 13 -1.44 -8.09 16.64
C ASN A 13 -2.61 -8.68 15.83
N TRP A 14 -2.33 -9.31 14.68
CA TRP A 14 -3.37 -9.89 13.84
C TRP A 14 -3.83 -11.27 14.34
N TYR A 15 -2.97 -12.02 15.03
CA TYR A 15 -3.27 -13.39 15.45
C TYR A 15 -4.49 -13.52 16.38
N PRO A 16 -4.67 -12.69 17.43
CA PRO A 16 -5.84 -12.80 18.28
C PRO A 16 -7.15 -12.57 17.50
N VAL A 17 -7.17 -11.57 16.61
CA VAL A 17 -8.31 -11.27 15.73
C VAL A 17 -8.62 -12.46 14.83
N MET A 18 -7.60 -13.01 14.16
CA MET A 18 -7.77 -14.18 13.29
C MET A 18 -8.30 -15.40 14.06
N LYS A 19 -7.78 -15.66 15.26
CA LYS A 19 -8.21 -16.76 16.13
C LYS A 19 -9.66 -16.58 16.57
N LYS A 20 -10.03 -15.39 17.07
CA LYS A 20 -11.38 -15.05 17.53
C LYS A 20 -12.43 -15.22 16.43
N HIS A 21 -12.13 -14.75 15.22
CA HIS A 21 -13.04 -14.80 14.08
C HIS A 21 -12.84 -16.03 13.17
N ARG A 22 -11.99 -16.98 13.57
CA ARG A 22 -11.69 -18.21 12.81
C ARG A 22 -11.26 -17.95 11.36
N ILE A 23 -10.51 -16.87 11.16
CA ILE A 23 -9.98 -16.46 9.86
C ILE A 23 -8.75 -17.31 9.54
N LYS A 24 -8.77 -17.98 8.39
CA LYS A 24 -7.59 -18.69 7.88
C LYS A 24 -6.57 -17.69 7.36
N PHE A 25 -5.34 -17.79 7.84
CA PHE A 25 -4.23 -16.96 7.36
C PHE A 25 -3.44 -17.71 6.29
N LEU A 26 -3.42 -17.16 5.07
CA LEU A 26 -2.61 -17.66 3.96
C LEU A 26 -1.59 -16.59 3.56
N PRO A 27 -0.31 -16.76 3.90
CA PRO A 27 0.76 -15.95 3.31
C PRO A 27 0.84 -16.22 1.81
N LEU A 28 0.63 -15.20 0.99
CA LEU A 28 0.59 -15.33 -0.47
C LEU A 28 1.93 -15.74 -1.09
N ILE A 29 3.04 -15.56 -0.37
CA ILE A 29 4.34 -16.13 -0.75
C ILE A 29 4.32 -17.66 -0.86
N ASN A 30 3.32 -18.32 -0.26
CA ASN A 30 3.12 -19.76 -0.29
C ASN A 30 1.94 -20.17 -1.19
N ALA A 31 1.34 -19.22 -1.91
CA ALA A 31 0.21 -19.48 -2.79
C ALA A 31 0.67 -20.11 -4.11
N THR A 32 -0.27 -20.78 -4.80
CA THR A 32 0.02 -21.40 -6.10
C THR A 32 -0.23 -20.39 -7.21
N TYR A 33 0.81 -19.92 -7.88
CA TYR A 33 0.68 -18.98 -8.99
C TYR A 33 0.38 -19.69 -10.31
N VAL A 34 -0.52 -19.12 -11.10
CA VAL A 34 -0.90 -19.61 -12.43
C VAL A 34 -0.93 -18.45 -13.43
N ASP A 35 -0.71 -18.77 -14.71
CA ASP A 35 -0.77 -17.81 -15.80
C ASP A 35 -2.17 -17.23 -15.99
N VAL A 36 -2.23 -15.93 -16.30
CA VAL A 36 -3.47 -15.20 -16.55
C VAL A 36 -3.44 -14.56 -17.92
N LYS A 37 -4.49 -14.83 -18.70
CA LYS A 37 -4.73 -14.12 -19.95
C LYS A 37 -5.58 -12.88 -19.67
N LEU A 38 -5.01 -11.71 -19.87
CA LEU A 38 -5.71 -10.44 -19.71
C LEU A 38 -6.53 -10.07 -20.94
N PRO A 39 -7.63 -9.30 -20.78
CA PRO A 39 -8.49 -8.90 -21.89
C PRO A 39 -7.85 -7.82 -22.79
N ARG A 40 -6.75 -7.22 -22.35
CA ARG A 40 -5.98 -6.21 -23.09
C ARG A 40 -4.49 -6.33 -22.75
N LYS A 41 -3.64 -5.77 -23.61
CA LYS A 41 -2.18 -5.71 -23.37
C LYS A 41 -1.88 -4.92 -22.09
N THR A 42 -0.91 -5.38 -21.31
CA THR A 42 -0.42 -4.65 -20.15
C THR A 42 0.35 -3.39 -20.55
N LEU A 43 0.41 -2.41 -19.66
CA LEU A 43 1.23 -1.22 -19.84
C LEU A 43 2.71 -1.55 -19.73
N VAL A 44 3.11 -2.32 -18.71
CA VAL A 44 4.51 -2.65 -18.42
C VAL A 44 4.70 -4.03 -17.75
N LEU A 45 3.65 -4.67 -17.23
CA LEU A 45 3.79 -5.89 -16.42
C LEU A 45 4.48 -7.02 -17.21
N GLU A 46 4.04 -7.29 -18.44
CA GLU A 46 4.66 -8.29 -19.33
C GLU A 46 6.11 -7.93 -19.67
N ASP A 47 6.41 -6.64 -19.90
CA ASP A 47 7.76 -6.18 -20.26
C ASP A 47 8.76 -6.31 -19.09
N ILE A 48 8.29 -6.12 -17.84
CA ILE A 48 9.13 -6.18 -16.64
C ILE A 48 9.33 -7.62 -16.15
N PHE A 49 8.27 -8.44 -16.19
CA PHE A 49 8.27 -9.76 -15.57
C PHE A 49 8.35 -10.91 -16.58
N GLY A 50 8.03 -10.68 -17.85
CA GLY A 50 7.96 -11.70 -18.90
C GLY A 50 6.74 -12.62 -18.81
N GLU A 51 5.95 -12.50 -17.75
CA GLU A 51 4.77 -13.32 -17.45
C GLU A 51 3.72 -12.50 -16.70
N VAL A 52 2.46 -12.90 -16.81
CA VAL A 52 1.36 -12.37 -16.00
C VAL A 52 0.79 -13.52 -15.19
N ILE A 53 1.10 -13.55 -13.91
CA ILE A 53 0.69 -14.62 -12.99
C ILE A 53 -0.12 -14.08 -11.82
N ALA A 54 -1.01 -14.91 -11.29
CA ALA A 54 -1.79 -14.60 -10.09
C ALA A 54 -1.96 -15.82 -9.17
N PRO A 55 -2.17 -15.63 -7.86
CA PRO A 55 -2.49 -16.72 -6.94
C PRO A 55 -3.81 -17.40 -7.36
N LYS A 56 -3.80 -18.71 -7.58
CA LYS A 56 -4.98 -19.49 -7.97
C LYS A 56 -6.10 -19.40 -6.92
N GLU A 57 -5.74 -19.25 -5.65
CA GLU A 57 -6.63 -19.25 -4.50
C GLU A 57 -7.61 -18.07 -4.48
N ILE A 58 -7.35 -16.99 -5.22
CA ILE A 58 -8.22 -15.81 -5.27
C ILE A 58 -9.14 -15.76 -6.50
N PHE A 59 -9.02 -16.71 -7.44
CA PHE A 59 -9.81 -16.73 -8.67
C PHE A 59 -11.29 -16.96 -8.37
N GLY A 60 -12.15 -16.12 -8.93
CA GLY A 60 -13.61 -16.18 -8.75
C GLY A 60 -14.06 -15.93 -7.31
N THR A 61 -13.19 -15.38 -6.45
CA THR A 61 -13.54 -15.03 -5.08
C THR A 61 -13.96 -13.57 -4.96
N ASN A 62 -14.66 -13.25 -3.89
CA ASN A 62 -14.88 -11.87 -3.47
C ASN A 62 -13.70 -11.44 -2.62
N ILE A 63 -13.04 -10.34 -3.01
CA ILE A 63 -11.86 -9.83 -2.33
C ILE A 63 -12.25 -8.55 -1.59
N ILE A 64 -11.84 -8.47 -0.31
CA ILE A 64 -11.96 -7.27 0.50
C ILE A 64 -10.56 -6.74 0.79
N HIS A 65 -10.27 -5.55 0.27
CA HIS A 65 -9.03 -4.82 0.52
C HIS A 65 -9.14 -3.99 1.80
N LEU A 66 -8.10 -4.04 2.64
CA LEU A 66 -8.00 -3.30 3.91
C LEU A 66 -6.76 -2.39 3.94
N PRO A 67 -6.63 -1.42 3.00
CA PRO A 67 -5.49 -0.51 2.97
C PRO A 67 -5.56 0.47 4.14
N THR A 68 -4.41 0.98 4.59
CA THR A 68 -4.33 2.06 5.59
C THR A 68 -4.01 3.40 4.92
N ILE A 69 -4.66 4.49 5.35
CA ILE A 69 -4.32 5.86 4.89
C ILE A 69 -2.92 6.25 5.37
N LYS A 70 -1.95 6.28 4.45
CA LYS A 70 -0.61 6.78 4.75
C LYS A 70 0.13 7.30 3.53
N THR A 71 1.03 8.25 3.75
CA THR A 71 1.95 8.78 2.72
C THR A 71 2.95 7.73 2.25
N HIS A 72 3.49 7.92 1.04
CA HIS A 72 4.48 7.01 0.47
C HIS A 72 5.45 7.74 -0.47
N GLY A 73 6.76 7.58 -0.25
CA GLY A 73 7.79 8.35 -0.97
C GLY A 73 7.91 8.10 -2.48
N HIS A 74 7.36 7.00 -3.01
CA HIS A 74 7.36 6.71 -4.46
C HIS A 74 6.07 7.09 -5.19
N THR A 75 4.93 7.07 -4.49
CA THR A 75 3.60 7.13 -5.12
C THR A 75 2.73 8.23 -4.52
N GLN A 76 3.32 9.15 -3.74
CA GLN A 76 2.69 10.15 -2.87
C GLN A 76 1.91 9.54 -1.69
N MET A 77 1.08 8.56 -1.99
CA MET A 77 0.23 7.86 -1.05
C MET A 77 0.29 6.35 -1.24
N THR A 78 -0.26 5.65 -0.26
CA THR A 78 -0.63 4.24 -0.37
C THR A 78 -2.02 4.12 -0.98
N GLY A 79 -2.99 3.50 -0.29
CA GLY A 79 -4.34 3.26 -0.79
C GLY A 79 -4.52 1.88 -1.43
N ALA A 80 -5.75 1.63 -1.86
CA ALA A 80 -6.26 0.38 -2.40
C ALA A 80 -5.43 -0.15 -3.56
N LEU A 81 -5.12 0.69 -4.56
CA LEU A 81 -4.32 0.25 -5.72
C LEU A 81 -2.95 -0.28 -5.28
N LYS A 82 -2.35 0.32 -4.24
CA LYS A 82 -1.02 -0.07 -3.78
C LYS A 82 -1.06 -1.30 -2.87
N ASP A 83 -2.17 -1.58 -2.21
CA ASP A 83 -2.37 -2.78 -1.40
C ASP A 83 -2.14 -4.06 -2.24
N SER A 84 -2.68 -4.05 -3.45
CA SER A 84 -2.54 -5.12 -4.45
C SER A 84 -1.09 -5.38 -4.89
N PHE A 85 -0.17 -4.43 -4.68
CA PHE A 85 1.25 -4.63 -5.03
C PHE A 85 1.87 -5.83 -4.30
N GLY A 86 1.45 -6.07 -3.06
CA GLY A 86 1.92 -7.20 -2.26
C GLY A 86 1.37 -8.55 -2.71
N LEU A 87 0.22 -8.54 -3.39
CA LEU A 87 -0.57 -9.72 -3.76
C LEU A 87 0.00 -10.46 -4.98
N TYR A 88 0.39 -9.71 -6.02
CA TYR A 88 0.68 -10.30 -7.33
C TYR A 88 2.17 -10.46 -7.64
N LEU A 89 3.02 -9.60 -7.10
CA LEU A 89 4.42 -9.57 -7.49
C LEU A 89 5.24 -10.46 -6.56
N THR A 90 5.85 -11.53 -7.04
CA THR A 90 6.69 -12.43 -6.22
C THR A 90 8.18 -12.13 -6.36
N LYS A 91 8.64 -11.93 -7.60
CA LYS A 91 10.04 -11.67 -7.97
C LYS A 91 10.21 -10.22 -8.45
N ASN A 92 11.45 -9.77 -8.63
CA ASN A 92 11.82 -8.50 -9.29
C ASN A 92 11.06 -7.23 -8.84
N ARG A 93 10.52 -7.21 -7.61
CA ARG A 93 9.72 -6.10 -7.07
C ARG A 93 10.44 -4.75 -7.16
N HIS A 94 11.77 -4.74 -7.11
CA HIS A 94 12.57 -3.53 -7.22
C HIS A 94 12.48 -2.89 -8.61
N LEU A 95 12.42 -3.68 -9.70
CA LEU A 95 12.24 -3.16 -11.07
C LEU A 95 10.87 -2.51 -11.23
N ALA A 96 9.82 -3.10 -10.64
CA ALA A 96 8.48 -2.51 -10.63
C ALA A 96 8.42 -1.13 -9.96
N HIS A 97 9.37 -0.76 -9.08
CA HIS A 97 9.38 0.57 -8.48
C HIS A 97 9.76 1.69 -9.48
N LEU A 98 10.40 1.35 -10.61
CA LEU A 98 10.77 2.31 -11.66
C LEU A 98 9.56 2.76 -12.47
N LYS A 99 8.57 1.88 -12.61
CA LYS A 99 7.33 2.05 -13.37
C LYS A 99 6.11 1.78 -12.48
N ILE A 100 6.18 2.24 -11.23
CA ILE A 100 5.24 1.84 -10.18
C ILE A 100 3.81 2.23 -10.52
N HIS A 101 3.59 3.38 -11.17
CA HIS A 101 2.23 3.83 -11.46
C HIS A 101 1.59 2.93 -12.53
N GLU A 102 2.33 2.64 -13.59
CA GLU A 102 1.94 1.72 -14.66
C GLU A 102 1.68 0.31 -14.12
N VAL A 103 2.58 -0.21 -13.28
CA VAL A 103 2.42 -1.53 -12.65
C VAL A 103 1.15 -1.60 -11.81
N LEU A 104 0.85 -0.58 -10.99
CA LEU A 104 -0.35 -0.61 -10.15
C LEU A 104 -1.64 -0.62 -10.98
N VAL A 105 -1.63 0.02 -12.15
CA VAL A 105 -2.78 0.02 -13.08
C VAL A 105 -2.93 -1.34 -13.76
N ASP A 106 -1.83 -1.98 -14.16
CA ASP A 106 -1.85 -3.36 -14.67
C ASP A 106 -2.36 -4.35 -13.62
N LEU A 107 -1.98 -4.17 -12.35
CA LEU A 107 -2.49 -4.99 -11.25
C LEU A 107 -3.99 -4.76 -11.00
N LEU A 108 -4.49 -3.54 -11.16
CA LEU A 108 -5.92 -3.26 -11.12
C LEU A 108 -6.68 -3.99 -12.22
N LEU A 109 -6.16 -3.98 -13.46
CA LEU A 109 -6.72 -4.75 -14.57
C LEU A 109 -6.72 -6.26 -14.27
N LEU A 110 -5.61 -6.78 -13.75
CA LEU A 110 -5.47 -8.19 -13.37
C LEU A 110 -6.52 -8.60 -12.33
N GLN A 111 -6.70 -7.81 -11.27
CA GLN A 111 -7.72 -8.03 -10.25
C GLN A 111 -9.11 -8.15 -10.85
N LYS A 112 -9.54 -7.12 -11.60
CA LYS A 112 -10.84 -7.10 -12.27
C LYS A 112 -11.05 -8.25 -13.26
N THR A 113 -9.98 -8.89 -13.72
CA THR A 113 -10.06 -10.03 -14.64
C THR A 113 -10.29 -11.35 -13.90
N ILE A 114 -9.75 -11.51 -12.69
CA ILE A 114 -9.70 -12.82 -12.00
C ILE A 114 -10.64 -12.92 -10.79
N SER A 115 -10.97 -11.81 -10.14
CA SER A 115 -11.86 -11.80 -8.98
C SER A 115 -13.34 -11.74 -9.41
N HIS A 116 -14.22 -12.21 -8.55
CA HIS A 116 -15.67 -12.08 -8.76
C HIS A 116 -16.15 -10.66 -8.45
N SER A 117 -15.67 -10.11 -7.34
CA SER A 117 -15.95 -8.73 -6.92
C SER A 117 -14.83 -8.20 -6.04
N GLU A 118 -14.58 -6.90 -6.13
CA GLU A 118 -13.66 -6.17 -5.26
C GLU A 118 -14.46 -5.23 -4.35
N PHE A 119 -14.09 -5.18 -3.07
CA PHE A 119 -14.58 -4.19 -2.14
C PHE A 119 -13.42 -3.66 -1.31
N VAL A 120 -13.35 -2.34 -1.14
CA VAL A 120 -12.29 -1.69 -0.37
C VAL A 120 -12.89 -1.14 0.89
N ILE A 121 -12.21 -1.35 2.02
CA ILE A 121 -12.43 -0.61 3.26
C ILE A 121 -11.08 0.00 3.65
N THR A 122 -10.86 1.25 3.27
CA THR A 122 -9.64 1.98 3.61
C THR A 122 -9.73 2.45 5.07
N ASP A 123 -8.80 1.97 5.88
CA ASP A 123 -8.65 2.32 7.28
C ASP A 123 -7.91 3.66 7.46
N GLY A 124 -8.63 4.65 7.97
CA GLY A 124 -8.11 5.94 8.40
C GLY A 124 -8.21 6.16 9.91
N SER A 125 -8.39 5.11 10.72
CA SER A 125 -8.43 5.20 12.19
C SER A 125 -7.18 5.92 12.72
N VAL A 126 -6.02 5.48 12.26
CA VAL A 126 -4.73 6.16 12.44
C VAL A 126 -4.08 6.38 11.07
N VAL A 127 -3.88 7.64 10.70
CA VAL A 127 -3.26 8.02 9.42
C VAL A 127 -1.77 8.21 9.57
N GLY A 128 -1.00 7.87 8.54
CA GLY A 128 0.46 8.00 8.54
C GLY A 128 0.96 9.18 7.72
N ASP A 129 1.69 10.10 8.36
CA ASP A 129 2.33 11.26 7.75
C ASP A 129 3.86 11.10 7.57
N GLY A 130 4.46 11.82 6.63
CA GLY A 130 5.91 11.96 6.51
C GLY A 130 6.59 10.98 5.54
N PRO A 131 7.89 10.67 5.73
CA PRO A 131 8.67 9.84 4.82
C PRO A 131 8.36 8.35 4.92
N GLY A 132 7.20 7.95 4.40
CA GLY A 132 6.79 6.54 4.35
C GLY A 132 7.59 5.64 3.42
N PRO A 133 7.50 4.31 3.61
CA PRO A 133 6.49 3.62 4.43
C PRO A 133 6.88 3.34 5.89
N ARG A 134 8.13 3.61 6.31
CA ARG A 134 8.65 3.18 7.62
C ARG A 134 8.82 4.31 8.62
N THR A 135 9.18 5.51 8.17
CA THR A 135 9.49 6.64 9.04
C THR A 135 8.31 7.59 9.12
N MET A 136 7.23 7.13 9.75
CA MET A 136 5.94 7.81 9.79
C MET A 136 5.75 8.62 11.08
N VAL A 137 4.94 9.66 11.00
CA VAL A 137 4.32 10.36 12.13
C VAL A 137 2.84 10.02 12.10
N PRO A 138 2.32 9.21 13.05
CA PRO A 138 0.91 8.89 13.09
C PRO A 138 0.07 10.10 13.55
N LYS A 139 -1.15 10.19 13.05
CA LYS A 139 -2.20 11.13 13.52
C LYS A 139 -3.51 10.35 13.63
N ILE A 140 -4.39 10.75 14.55
CA ILE A 140 -5.75 10.18 14.62
C ILE A 140 -6.57 10.73 13.46
N GLY A 141 -7.20 9.84 12.69
CA GLY A 141 -8.05 10.21 11.56
C GLY A 141 -9.52 9.87 11.75
N ASN A 142 -9.83 8.75 12.42
CA ASN A 142 -11.20 8.29 12.72
C ASN A 142 -12.15 8.33 11.51
N VAL A 143 -11.65 7.88 10.36
CA VAL A 143 -12.43 7.84 9.11
C VAL A 143 -12.23 6.50 8.42
N LEU A 144 -13.27 5.99 7.78
CA LEU A 144 -13.22 4.84 6.89
C LEU A 144 -13.72 5.27 5.50
N ILE A 145 -13.11 4.74 4.45
CA ILE A 145 -13.65 4.84 3.09
C ILE A 145 -14.08 3.44 2.67
N ALA A 146 -15.31 3.27 2.23
CA ALA A 146 -15.81 1.98 1.75
C ALA A 146 -16.43 2.11 0.36
N THR A 147 -15.98 1.29 -0.60
CA THR A 147 -16.52 1.30 -1.98
C THR A 147 -16.06 0.07 -2.76
N SER A 148 -16.79 -0.29 -3.81
CA SER A 148 -16.37 -1.29 -4.81
C SER A 148 -15.44 -0.73 -5.89
N ASP A 149 -15.19 0.59 -5.93
CA ASP A 149 -14.25 1.21 -6.86
C ASP A 149 -12.97 1.65 -6.14
N MET A 150 -11.89 0.90 -6.37
CA MET A 150 -10.57 1.19 -5.80
C MET A 150 -9.99 2.55 -6.24
N VAL A 151 -10.32 3.02 -7.44
CA VAL A 151 -9.86 4.32 -7.96
C VAL A 151 -10.61 5.45 -7.27
N ALA A 152 -11.92 5.27 -7.04
CA ALA A 152 -12.72 6.23 -6.28
C ALA A 152 -12.25 6.30 -4.81
N ALA A 153 -11.95 5.14 -4.19
CA ALA A 153 -11.41 5.08 -2.83
C ALA A 153 -10.11 5.89 -2.69
N ASP A 154 -9.15 5.65 -3.60
CA ASP A 154 -7.87 6.36 -3.58
C ASP A 154 -8.04 7.85 -3.93
N THR A 155 -9.03 8.20 -4.76
CA THR A 155 -9.38 9.59 -5.10
C THR A 155 -9.89 10.36 -3.88
N VAL A 156 -10.87 9.81 -3.15
CA VAL A 156 -11.35 10.39 -1.87
C VAL A 156 -10.21 10.47 -0.86
N GLN A 157 -9.36 9.44 -0.79
CA GLN A 157 -8.19 9.45 0.09
C GLN A 157 -7.24 10.61 -0.23
N THR A 158 -7.06 11.04 -1.48
CA THR A 158 -6.23 12.22 -1.80
C THR A 158 -6.73 13.49 -1.10
N ARG A 159 -8.05 13.69 -1.07
CA ARG A 159 -8.72 14.82 -0.40
C ARG A 159 -8.55 14.77 1.11
N LEU A 160 -8.73 13.61 1.71
CA LEU A 160 -8.51 13.39 3.15
C LEU A 160 -7.05 13.69 3.54
N MET A 161 -6.10 13.28 2.70
CA MET A 161 -4.68 13.49 2.96
C MET A 161 -4.21 14.93 2.69
N GLY A 162 -4.97 15.72 1.94
CA GLY A 162 -4.53 17.03 1.45
C GLY A 162 -3.47 16.95 0.35
N ILE A 163 -3.45 15.85 -0.41
CA ILE A 163 -2.52 15.63 -1.53
C ILE A 163 -3.18 16.08 -2.82
N ASP A 164 -2.47 16.85 -3.64
CA ASP A 164 -2.92 17.16 -5.00
C ASP A 164 -3.05 15.87 -5.83
N GLN A 165 -4.29 15.55 -6.19
CA GLN A 165 -4.65 14.35 -6.95
C GLN A 165 -3.87 14.23 -8.27
N ARG A 166 -3.50 15.35 -8.91
CA ARG A 166 -2.74 15.37 -10.16
C ARG A 166 -1.34 14.78 -10.01
N LEU A 167 -0.80 14.78 -8.79
CA LEU A 167 0.50 14.15 -8.49
C LEU A 167 0.40 12.63 -8.33
N VAL A 168 -0.82 12.08 -8.26
CA VAL A 168 -1.08 10.65 -8.07
C VAL A 168 -1.39 10.01 -9.43
N LEU A 169 -0.35 9.90 -10.27
CA LEU A 169 -0.46 9.53 -11.69
C LEU A 169 -1.25 8.23 -11.97
N LYS A 170 -1.18 7.25 -11.06
CA LYS A 170 -1.91 5.98 -11.18
C LYS A 170 -3.43 6.17 -11.31
N LEU A 171 -4.00 7.22 -10.70
CA LEU A 171 -5.44 7.49 -10.76
C LEU A 171 -5.86 8.00 -12.13
N GLN A 172 -5.08 8.91 -12.70
CA GLN A 172 -5.31 9.46 -14.03
C GLN A 172 -5.24 8.35 -15.08
N MET A 173 -4.20 7.52 -15.01
CA MET A 173 -4.02 6.37 -15.90
C MET A 173 -5.16 5.34 -15.77
N ALA A 174 -5.63 5.06 -14.55
CA ALA A 174 -6.74 4.14 -14.34
C ALA A 174 -8.06 4.68 -14.92
N LYS A 175 -8.32 6.00 -14.77
CA LYS A 175 -9.47 6.68 -15.37
C LYS A 175 -9.42 6.63 -16.90
N GLU A 176 -8.28 6.95 -17.50
CA GLU A 176 -8.08 6.91 -18.96
C GLU A 176 -8.34 5.52 -19.55
N LEU A 177 -8.03 4.45 -18.81
CA LEU A 177 -8.28 3.08 -19.22
C LEU A 177 -9.69 2.56 -18.87
N GLY A 178 -10.55 3.40 -18.28
CA GLY A 178 -11.90 3.03 -17.85
C GLY A 178 -11.91 1.97 -16.74
N LEU A 179 -10.90 1.95 -15.88
CA LEU A 179 -10.76 0.98 -14.79
C LEU A 179 -11.37 1.46 -13.47
N GLY A 180 -11.86 2.69 -13.39
CA GLY A 180 -12.55 3.26 -12.24
C GLY A 180 -12.67 4.77 -12.38
N GLU A 181 -13.31 5.41 -11.42
CA GLU A 181 -13.53 6.85 -11.43
C GLU A 181 -12.51 7.61 -10.57
N SER A 182 -11.97 8.68 -11.13
CA SER A 182 -11.09 9.61 -10.43
C SER A 182 -11.57 11.06 -10.52
N ASP A 183 -12.78 11.31 -10.97
CA ASP A 183 -13.41 12.62 -11.00
C ASP A 183 -14.20 12.86 -9.71
N PRO A 184 -13.82 13.82 -8.85
CA PRO A 184 -14.56 14.12 -7.64
C PRO A 184 -16.04 14.40 -7.87
N GLU A 185 -16.39 15.06 -8.98
CA GLU A 185 -17.78 15.44 -9.30
C GLU A 185 -18.65 14.23 -9.66
N LYS A 186 -18.04 13.09 -10.01
CA LYS A 186 -18.75 11.85 -10.37
C LYS A 186 -18.74 10.81 -9.26
N ILE A 187 -18.10 11.11 -8.14
CA ILE A 187 -18.05 10.25 -6.97
C ILE A 187 -19.14 10.71 -6.00
N GLU A 188 -20.17 9.89 -5.85
CA GLU A 188 -21.19 10.09 -4.83
C GLU A 188 -20.62 9.76 -3.45
N LEU A 189 -20.79 10.66 -2.49
CA LEU A 189 -20.42 10.46 -1.09
C LEU A 189 -21.68 10.19 -0.27
N THR A 190 -21.60 9.18 0.60
CA THR A 190 -22.69 8.80 1.50
C THR A 190 -22.12 8.47 2.88
N GLY A 191 -22.90 8.73 3.94
CA GLY A 191 -22.50 8.43 5.33
C GLY A 191 -22.32 9.72 6.14
N ASP A 192 -21.21 9.83 6.86
CA ASP A 192 -20.93 10.95 7.77
C ASP A 192 -20.64 12.29 7.06
N PHE A 193 -20.33 12.23 5.76
CA PHE A 193 -20.03 13.40 4.92
C PHE A 193 -20.90 13.36 3.65
N GLU A 194 -21.57 14.45 3.34
CA GLU A 194 -22.51 14.55 2.20
C GLU A 194 -21.87 15.17 0.96
N SER A 195 -20.79 15.95 1.11
CA SER A 195 -20.11 16.59 0.01
C SER A 195 -18.59 16.53 0.09
N TRP A 196 -17.93 16.80 -1.05
CA TRP A 196 -16.47 16.82 -1.15
C TRP A 196 -15.83 17.91 -0.27
N ASP A 197 -16.56 19.00 -0.02
CA ASP A 197 -16.10 20.11 0.81
C ASP A 197 -16.17 19.78 2.31
N ASP A 198 -17.10 18.91 2.72
CA ASP A 198 -17.24 18.45 4.11
C ASP A 198 -16.13 17.48 4.53
N LEU A 199 -15.44 16.86 3.57
CA LEU A 199 -14.37 15.92 3.86
C LEU A 199 -13.23 16.61 4.62
N PRO A 200 -12.73 15.99 5.72
CA PRO A 200 -11.64 16.56 6.49
C PRO A 200 -10.35 16.60 5.66
N ASN A 201 -9.39 17.40 6.12
CA ASN A 201 -8.04 17.45 5.55
C ASN A 201 -7.01 17.27 6.65
N PHE A 202 -6.26 16.17 6.59
CA PHE A 202 -5.24 15.84 7.59
C PHE A 202 -3.90 16.55 7.34
N HIS A 203 -3.79 17.33 6.26
CA HIS A 203 -2.62 18.11 5.87
C HIS A 203 -1.34 17.26 5.92
N LEU A 204 -1.38 16.11 5.26
CA LEU A 204 -0.24 15.19 5.22
C LEU A 204 0.79 15.67 4.20
N SER A 205 2.06 15.48 4.55
CA SER A 205 3.20 15.90 3.74
C SER A 205 4.00 14.68 3.33
N PRO A 206 3.82 14.15 2.10
CA PRO A 206 4.60 13.02 1.62
C PRO A 206 6.09 13.40 1.55
N GLY A 207 6.88 12.79 2.43
CA GLY A 207 8.32 12.93 2.45
C GLY A 207 9.01 11.81 1.69
N LYS A 208 10.29 11.99 1.36
CA LYS A 208 11.18 10.90 0.97
C LYS A 208 12.18 10.66 2.08
N SER A 209 12.32 9.42 2.51
CA SER A 209 13.38 9.07 3.46
C SER A 209 14.75 9.22 2.79
N PRO A 210 15.84 9.43 3.55
CA PRO A 210 17.19 9.48 2.99
C PRO A 210 17.53 8.26 2.13
N VAL A 211 17.00 7.08 2.49
CA VAL A 211 17.17 5.83 1.75
C VAL A 211 16.49 5.90 0.37
N ILE A 212 15.26 6.40 0.30
CA ILE A 212 14.52 6.55 -0.98
C ILE A 212 15.18 7.62 -1.85
N THR A 213 15.60 8.74 -1.26
CA THR A 213 16.30 9.82 -1.95
C THR A 213 17.63 9.34 -2.51
N TRP A 214 18.41 8.58 -1.73
CA TRP A 214 19.66 7.96 -2.17
C TRP A 214 19.42 6.97 -3.31
N ASN A 215 18.50 6.01 -3.15
CA ASN A 215 18.20 5.03 -4.20
C ASN A 215 17.80 5.72 -5.51
N ARG A 216 16.93 6.73 -5.47
CA ARG A 216 16.50 7.43 -6.69
C ARG A 216 17.60 8.31 -7.28
N GLY A 217 18.49 8.87 -6.47
CA GLY A 217 19.65 9.63 -6.93
C GLY A 217 20.70 8.74 -7.59
N PHE A 218 20.99 7.60 -6.97
CA PHE A 218 21.96 6.62 -7.45
C PHE A 218 21.45 5.94 -8.73
N LEU A 219 20.16 5.62 -8.84
CA LEU A 219 19.59 5.00 -10.05
C LEU A 219 19.48 5.94 -11.27
N LYS A 220 19.78 7.24 -11.13
CA LYS A 220 19.82 8.18 -12.27
C LYS A 220 21.05 7.98 -13.17
N PHE A 221 22.08 7.28 -12.70
CA PHE A 221 23.27 7.04 -13.51
C PHE A 221 23.05 5.83 -14.43
N PRO A 222 23.24 5.99 -15.75
CA PRO A 222 23.06 4.90 -16.71
C PRO A 222 23.90 3.66 -16.34
N GLY A 223 23.29 2.47 -16.35
CA GLY A 223 23.97 1.20 -16.06
C GLY A 223 24.08 0.83 -14.58
N MET A 224 23.84 1.75 -13.64
CA MET A 224 23.85 1.43 -12.20
C MET A 224 22.63 0.64 -11.76
N GLU A 225 21.52 0.75 -12.48
CA GLU A 225 20.36 -0.13 -12.31
C GLU A 225 20.75 -1.60 -12.53
N THR A 226 21.47 -1.91 -13.61
CA THR A 226 21.98 -3.25 -13.89
C THR A 226 23.02 -3.69 -12.86
N PHE A 227 23.94 -2.80 -12.48
CA PHE A 227 25.02 -3.11 -11.54
C PHE A 227 24.54 -3.35 -10.10
N LEU A 228 23.56 -2.59 -9.61
CA LEU A 228 22.96 -2.87 -8.32
C LEU A 228 22.00 -4.04 -8.45
N PHE A 229 20.95 -3.93 -9.26
CA PHE A 229 19.80 -4.84 -9.21
C PHE A 229 20.04 -6.23 -9.80
N LYS A 230 21.04 -6.40 -10.67
CA LYS A 230 21.40 -7.72 -11.24
C LYS A 230 22.68 -8.30 -10.63
N SER A 231 23.29 -7.64 -9.64
CA SER A 231 24.48 -8.13 -8.94
C SER A 231 24.12 -8.84 -7.63
N PRO A 232 24.93 -9.82 -7.18
CA PRO A 232 24.85 -10.38 -5.84
C PRO A 232 24.90 -9.32 -4.72
N LEU A 233 25.36 -8.09 -4.99
CA LEU A 233 25.49 -7.02 -4.00
C LEU A 233 24.14 -6.41 -3.52
N MET A 234 23.00 -6.83 -4.08
CA MET A 234 21.65 -6.35 -3.67
C MET A 234 21.28 -6.58 -2.21
N TRP A 235 21.96 -7.49 -1.51
CA TRP A 235 21.73 -7.68 -0.09
C TRP A 235 22.13 -6.44 0.71
N LEU A 236 23.16 -5.70 0.29
CA LEU A 236 23.75 -4.60 1.07
C LEU A 236 22.80 -3.40 1.26
N PRO A 237 22.15 -2.84 0.21
CA PRO A 237 21.16 -1.77 0.40
C PRO A 237 19.99 -2.19 1.29
N THR A 238 19.57 -3.45 1.21
CA THR A 238 18.50 -4.02 2.04
C THR A 238 18.90 -4.04 3.52
N GLN A 239 20.13 -4.49 3.82
CA GLN A 239 20.67 -4.52 5.18
C GLN A 239 20.89 -3.11 5.74
N LEU A 240 21.43 -2.19 4.95
CA LEU A 240 21.63 -0.79 5.37
C LEU A 240 20.30 -0.07 5.63
N SER A 241 19.29 -0.31 4.80
CA SER A 241 17.93 0.17 5.06
C SER A 241 17.37 -0.41 6.35
N GLY A 242 17.51 -1.73 6.55
CA GLY A 242 17.12 -2.40 7.79
C GLY A 242 17.78 -1.78 9.02
N LEU A 243 19.10 -1.59 8.98
CA LEU A 243 19.88 -0.96 10.06
C LEU A 243 19.39 0.46 10.36
N TYR A 244 19.22 1.30 9.34
CA TYR A 244 18.72 2.67 9.52
C TYR A 244 17.36 2.69 10.23
N HIS A 245 16.42 1.85 9.78
CA HIS A 245 15.07 1.86 10.33
C HIS A 245 14.99 1.21 11.71
N ASP A 246 15.59 0.05 11.89
CA ASP A 246 15.41 -0.78 13.08
C ASP A 246 16.38 -0.40 14.20
N ALA A 247 17.62 0.01 13.90
CA ALA A 247 18.63 0.36 14.90
C ALA A 247 18.71 1.86 15.22
N PHE A 248 18.34 2.74 14.29
CA PHE A 248 18.43 4.19 14.50
C PHE A 248 17.06 4.84 14.62
N TRP A 249 16.22 4.76 13.58
CA TRP A 249 14.97 5.52 13.58
C TRP A 249 13.98 5.02 14.62
N LEU A 250 13.73 3.71 14.71
CA LEU A 250 12.76 3.16 15.66
C LEU A 250 13.15 3.46 17.11
N PRO A 251 14.40 3.21 17.57
CA PRO A 251 14.77 3.52 18.96
C PRO A 251 14.76 5.01 19.28
N LEU A 252 15.19 5.87 18.35
CA LEU A 252 15.36 7.31 18.60
C LEU A 252 14.09 8.13 18.39
N LYS A 253 13.26 7.75 17.41
CA LYS A 253 12.05 8.52 17.01
C LYS A 253 10.78 7.68 17.05
N GLY A 254 10.82 6.44 16.55
CA GLY A 254 9.64 5.59 16.43
C GLY A 254 9.02 5.17 17.78
N LYS A 255 9.84 4.87 18.80
CA LYS A 255 9.37 4.47 20.14
C LYS A 255 8.46 5.52 20.78
N LYS A 256 8.73 6.80 20.55
CA LYS A 256 7.84 7.89 21.00
C LYS A 256 6.43 7.71 20.45
N TRP A 257 6.30 7.45 19.16
CA TRP A 257 5.01 7.28 18.50
C TRP A 257 4.30 5.99 18.88
N VAL A 258 5.05 4.90 19.10
CA VAL A 258 4.48 3.65 19.64
C VAL A 258 3.93 3.88 21.04
N ARG A 259 4.66 4.60 21.89
CA ARG A 259 4.21 4.95 23.24
C ARG A 259 2.95 5.80 23.20
N TRP A 260 2.99 6.89 22.43
CA TRP A 260 1.84 7.76 22.20
C TRP A 260 0.61 6.98 21.74
N PHE A 261 0.74 6.11 20.73
CA PHE A 261 -0.37 5.29 20.26
C PHE A 261 -0.95 4.43 21.37
N LEU A 262 -0.10 3.69 22.11
CA LEU A 262 -0.55 2.76 23.15
C LEU A 262 -1.12 3.45 24.39
N GLU A 263 -0.59 4.61 24.77
CA GLU A 263 -0.88 5.25 26.07
C GLU A 263 -1.87 6.42 25.95
N GLU A 264 -1.99 7.05 24.78
CA GLU A 264 -2.72 8.31 24.63
C GLU A 264 -3.87 8.24 23.62
N THR A 265 -4.20 7.06 23.07
CA THR A 265 -5.25 6.93 22.04
C THR A 265 -6.24 5.80 22.35
N GLU A 266 -7.52 6.00 22.01
CA GLU A 266 -8.57 4.99 22.13
C GLU A 266 -8.26 3.73 21.32
N TRP A 267 -7.59 3.90 20.17
CA TRP A 267 -7.12 2.77 19.35
C TRP A 267 -6.02 1.96 20.03
N GLY A 268 -5.16 2.59 20.84
CA GLY A 268 -4.18 1.91 21.67
C GLY A 268 -4.82 1.11 22.80
N GLU A 269 -5.87 1.65 23.41
CA GLU A 269 -6.68 0.95 24.41
C GLU A 269 -7.40 -0.26 23.79
N LEU A 270 -8.03 -0.07 22.63
CA LEU A 270 -8.63 -1.16 21.86
C LEU A 270 -7.57 -2.22 21.51
N TRP A 271 -6.40 -1.81 21.02
CA TRP A 271 -5.29 -2.71 20.70
C TRP A 271 -4.87 -3.57 21.89
N LYS A 272 -4.77 -2.98 23.09
CA LYS A 272 -4.46 -3.70 24.33
C LYS A 272 -5.55 -4.69 24.72
N SER A 273 -6.82 -4.35 24.50
CA SER A 273 -7.97 -5.17 24.92
C SER A 273 -7.99 -6.58 24.31
N TYR A 274 -7.46 -6.74 23.09
CA TYR A 274 -7.39 -8.04 22.40
C TYR A 274 -5.96 -8.58 22.27
N SER A 275 -4.95 -7.89 22.83
CA SER A 275 -3.56 -8.37 22.85
C SER A 275 -3.30 -9.46 23.91
N ALA A 276 -4.19 -9.58 24.90
CA ALA A 276 -4.03 -10.48 26.05
C ALA A 276 -4.70 -11.86 25.87
N GLU A 277 -5.35 -12.12 24.72
CA GLU A 277 -6.03 -13.39 24.35
C GLU A 277 -5.17 -14.35 23.48
#